data_AF-A0A941TJ31-F1
#
_entry.id   AF-A0A941TJ31-F1
#
_cell.length_a   1.000
_cell.length_b   1.000
_cell.length_c   1.000
_cell.angle_alpha   90.00
_cell.angle_beta   90.00
_cell.angle_gamma   90.00
#
_symmetry.space_group_name_H-M   'P 1'
#
loop_
_entity.id
_entity.type
_entity.pdbx_description
1 polymer ?
#
loop_
_entity_poly.entity_id
_entity_poly.type
_entity_poly.pdbx_seq_one_letter_code
_entity_poly.pdbx_strand_id
1 'polypeptide(L)'
;MHRLLQRTDWSFLVGAEVMQIVIGRHDIQIVLSDAIVIAIHSGFEHTRRGHELSTAGDTARRATTLVSLLGRKIQRVAAEGEEALVLSFDNHEVLALLVAGGAHESLAITHRNRIVAV
;
A
#
# COMPACT_ATOMS: atom_id res chain seq x y z
N MET A 1 6.54 6.08 -15.74
CA MET A 1 5.95 5.20 -14.70
C MET A 1 4.43 5.26 -14.64
N HIS A 2 3.76 6.35 -15.02
CA HIS A 2 2.32 6.56 -14.75
C HIS A 2 1.29 5.69 -15.53
N ARG A 3 1.63 5.09 -16.68
CA ARG A 3 0.67 4.25 -17.46
C ARG A 3 0.48 2.81 -16.96
N LEU A 4 1.18 2.38 -15.90
CA LEU A 4 1.20 0.97 -15.51
C LEU A 4 -0.14 0.53 -14.89
N LEU A 5 -0.75 1.38 -14.06
CA LEU A 5 -1.93 1.00 -13.27
C LEU A 5 -3.14 0.65 -14.13
N GLN A 6 -3.35 1.37 -15.24
CA GLN A 6 -4.50 1.11 -16.12
C GLN A 6 -4.33 -0.12 -17.01
N ARG A 7 -3.11 -0.63 -17.17
CA ARG A 7 -2.80 -1.76 -18.05
C ARG A 7 -2.62 -3.08 -17.31
N THR A 8 -2.42 -3.02 -16.00
CA THR A 8 -2.31 -4.19 -15.15
C THR A 8 -3.69 -4.78 -14.89
N ASP A 9 -3.82 -6.09 -15.08
CA ASP A 9 -4.99 -6.82 -14.61
C ASP A 9 -4.90 -6.98 -13.09
N TRP A 10 -5.80 -6.31 -12.37
CA TRP A 10 -5.89 -6.34 -10.91
C TRP A 10 -6.83 -7.41 -10.37
N SER A 11 -7.42 -8.25 -11.24
CA SER A 11 -8.36 -9.29 -10.83
C SER A 11 -7.80 -10.25 -9.77
N PHE A 12 -6.48 -10.47 -9.76
CA PHE A 12 -5.80 -11.32 -8.78
C PHE A 12 -5.88 -10.81 -7.33
N LEU A 13 -6.20 -9.53 -7.12
CA LEU A 13 -6.42 -8.97 -5.78
C LEU A 13 -7.83 -9.25 -5.27
N VAL A 14 -8.81 -9.45 -6.15
CA VAL A 14 -10.21 -9.64 -5.76
C VAL A 14 -10.37 -10.99 -5.06
N GLY A 15 -10.99 -10.96 -3.88
CA GLY A 15 -11.15 -12.11 -3.00
C GLY A 15 -9.98 -12.36 -2.05
N ALA A 16 -8.84 -11.69 -2.26
CA ALA A 16 -7.67 -11.83 -1.38
C ALA A 16 -7.98 -11.27 0.01
N GLU A 17 -7.60 -12.03 1.04
CA GLU A 17 -7.84 -11.70 2.45
C GLU A 17 -6.60 -11.05 3.08
N VAL A 18 -6.78 -10.00 3.88
CA VAL A 18 -5.66 -9.40 4.63
C VAL A 18 -5.25 -10.32 5.77
N MET A 19 -4.08 -10.94 5.63
CA MET A 19 -3.55 -11.91 6.59
C MET A 19 -2.69 -11.24 7.67
N GLN A 20 -1.94 -10.20 7.29
CA GLN A 20 -1.01 -9.53 8.18
C GLN A 20 -0.78 -8.10 7.73
N ILE A 21 -0.55 -7.22 8.70
CA ILE A 21 -0.12 -5.84 8.47
C ILE A 21 1.16 -5.64 9.28
N VAL A 22 2.24 -5.28 8.60
CA VAL A 22 3.54 -4.98 9.20
C VAL A 22 3.73 -3.47 9.16
N ILE A 23 3.98 -2.87 10.31
CA ILE A 23 4.14 -1.43 10.44
C ILE A 23 5.58 -1.16 10.85
N GLY A 24 6.37 -0.71 9.89
CA GLY A 24 7.73 -0.24 10.09
C GLY A 24 7.76 1.27 10.38
N ARG A 25 8.97 1.78 10.65
CA ARG A 25 9.19 3.21 10.87
C ARG A 25 8.95 4.04 9.59
N HIS A 26 9.28 3.46 8.43
CA HIS A 26 9.25 4.12 7.13
C HIS A 26 8.49 3.32 6.08
N ASP A 27 7.81 2.25 6.48
CA ASP A 27 7.08 1.39 5.57
C ASP A 27 5.88 0.74 6.25
N ILE A 28 4.86 0.46 5.45
CA ILE A 28 3.73 -0.37 5.83
C ILE A 28 3.63 -1.48 4.79
N GLN A 29 3.52 -2.72 5.24
CA GLN A 29 3.30 -3.86 4.36
C GLN A 29 1.98 -4.53 4.70
N ILE A 30 1.13 -4.70 3.70
CA ILE A 30 -0.13 -5.43 3.79
C ILE A 30 0.10 -6.76 3.08
N VAL A 31 0.11 -7.84 3.85
CA VAL A 31 0.24 -9.21 3.34
C VAL A 31 -1.16 -9.76 3.17
N LEU A 32 -1.50 -10.10 1.94
CA LEU A 32 -2.76 -10.73 1.60
C LEU A 32 -2.57 -12.26 1.42
N SER A 33 -3.67 -12.99 1.27
CA SER A 33 -3.64 -14.39 0.85
C SER A 33 -2.93 -14.55 -0.51
N ASP A 34 -2.60 -15.80 -0.87
CA ASP A 34 -2.00 -16.15 -2.17
C ASP A 34 -0.61 -15.52 -2.44
N ALA A 35 0.12 -15.21 -1.36
CA ALA A 35 1.47 -14.62 -1.43
C ALA A 35 1.48 -13.28 -2.18
N ILE A 36 0.47 -12.44 -1.93
CA ILE A 36 0.41 -11.07 -2.41
C ILE A 36 0.89 -10.13 -1.29
N VAL A 37 1.77 -9.20 -1.63
CA VAL A 37 2.29 -8.19 -0.70
C VAL A 37 2.15 -6.82 -1.33
N ILE A 38 1.50 -5.91 -0.62
CA ILE A 38 1.43 -4.49 -0.95
C ILE A 38 2.35 -3.76 0.03
N ALA A 39 3.44 -3.20 -0.46
CA ALA A 39 4.38 -2.41 0.33
C ALA A 39 4.23 -0.93 -0.01
N ILE A 40 4.03 -0.12 1.02
CA ILE A 40 3.93 1.33 0.95
C ILE A 40 5.14 1.87 1.69
N HIS A 41 6.05 2.52 0.98
CA HIS A 41 7.24 3.12 1.59
C HIS A 41 7.07 4.63 1.66
N SER A 42 7.39 5.22 2.81
CA SER A 42 7.57 6.67 2.94
C SER A 42 9.02 7.06 2.66
N GLY A 43 9.22 8.34 2.39
CA GLY A 43 10.54 8.87 2.03
C GLY A 43 11.56 8.62 3.12
N PHE A 44 12.76 8.26 2.71
CA PHE A 44 13.93 8.26 3.58
C PHE A 44 14.75 9.51 3.29
N GLU A 45 14.86 10.40 4.28
CA GLU A 45 15.80 11.50 4.25
C GLU A 45 17.08 11.12 5.01
N HIS A 46 18.20 11.05 4.30
CA HIS A 46 19.51 10.83 4.91
C HIS A 46 20.13 12.17 5.32
N THR A 47 19.94 12.58 6.58
CA THR A 47 20.60 13.79 7.12
C THR A 47 21.96 13.43 7.73
N ARG A 48 23.02 14.06 7.22
CA ARG A 48 24.38 13.93 7.76
C ARG A 48 24.54 14.85 8.97
N ARG A 49 24.64 14.25 10.18
CA ARG A 49 24.91 14.90 11.48
C ARG A 49 23.85 15.91 11.96
N GLY A 50 23.06 15.49 12.97
CA GLY A 50 22.57 16.39 14.02
C GLY A 50 21.16 16.98 13.89
N HIS A 51 20.42 16.70 12.81
CA HIS A 51 19.02 17.13 12.71
C HIS A 51 18.08 15.92 12.62
N GLU A 52 17.31 15.72 13.68
CA GLU A 52 16.09 14.90 13.64
C GLU A 52 15.04 15.65 12.82
N LEU A 53 14.74 15.15 11.63
CA LEU A 53 13.47 15.41 10.97
C LEU A 53 12.56 14.22 11.29
N SER A 54 11.68 14.42 12.28
CA SER A 54 10.66 13.45 12.65
C SER A 54 9.33 13.82 11.99
N THR A 55 8.91 13.03 11.01
CA THR A 55 7.51 12.93 10.54
C THR A 55 6.89 11.59 10.98
N ALA A 56 7.44 10.93 11.99
CA ALA A 56 7.03 9.60 12.46
C ALA A 56 5.58 9.53 12.98
N GLY A 57 4.98 10.68 13.34
CA GLY A 57 3.62 10.75 13.88
C GLY A 57 2.51 10.34 12.90
N ASP A 58 2.73 10.50 11.60
CA ASP A 58 1.68 10.23 10.60
C ASP A 58 1.56 8.74 10.25
N THR A 59 2.68 8.00 10.24
CA THR A 59 2.71 6.56 9.96
C THR A 59 1.92 5.76 11.00
N ALA A 60 2.14 6.04 12.30
CA ALA A 60 1.44 5.33 13.37
C ALA A 60 -0.08 5.55 13.34
N ARG A 61 -0.53 6.78 13.03
CA ARG A 61 -1.95 7.10 12.90
C ARG A 61 -2.60 6.40 11.70
N ARG A 62 -1.94 6.44 10.53
CA ARG A 62 -2.40 5.71 9.33
C ARG A 62 -2.41 4.19 9.56
N ALA A 63 -1.42 3.69 10.29
CA ALA A 63 -1.32 2.27 10.63
C ALA A 63 -2.47 1.77 11.49
N THR A 64 -2.92 2.54 12.50
CA THR A 64 -4.05 2.14 13.35
C THR A 64 -5.34 1.96 12.55
N THR A 65 -5.58 2.80 11.54
CA THR A 65 -6.74 2.65 10.65
C THR A 65 -6.62 1.49 9.68
N LEU A 66 -5.42 0.95 9.44
CA LEU A 66 -5.26 -0.23 8.58
C LEU A 66 -5.55 -1.52 9.34
N VAL A 67 -5.40 -1.54 10.66
CA VAL A 67 -5.66 -2.75 11.48
C VAL A 67 -7.11 -3.22 11.37
N SER A 68 -8.08 -2.33 11.11
CA SER A 68 -9.48 -2.71 10.85
C SER A 68 -9.65 -3.59 9.61
N LEU A 69 -8.70 -3.55 8.68
CA LEU A 69 -8.69 -4.36 7.46
C LEU A 69 -8.24 -5.80 7.72
N LEU A 70 -7.71 -6.14 8.90
CA LEU A 70 -7.24 -7.49 9.18
C LEU A 70 -8.39 -8.52 9.10
N GLY A 71 -8.17 -9.60 8.35
CA GLY A 71 -9.16 -10.63 8.06
C GLY A 71 -10.27 -10.20 7.10
N ARG A 72 -10.20 -8.99 6.51
CA ARG A 72 -11.15 -8.52 5.51
C ARG A 72 -10.73 -8.95 4.11
N LYS A 73 -11.70 -9.19 3.24
CA LYS A 73 -11.46 -9.53 1.83
C LYS A 73 -11.66 -8.36 0.91
N ILE A 74 -10.82 -8.25 -0.12
CA ILE A 74 -11.00 -7.28 -1.20
C ILE A 74 -12.18 -7.72 -2.06
N GLN A 75 -13.22 -6.89 -2.16
CA GLN A 75 -14.37 -7.14 -3.03
C GLN A 75 -14.22 -6.49 -4.40
N ARG A 76 -13.55 -5.35 -4.46
CA ARG A 76 -13.40 -4.57 -5.68
C ARG A 76 -12.06 -3.89 -5.73
N VAL A 77 -11.50 -3.81 -6.92
CA VAL A 77 -10.32 -3.00 -7.23
C VAL A 77 -10.65 -2.07 -8.39
N ALA A 78 -10.22 -0.82 -8.28
CA ALA A 78 -10.35 0.17 -9.35
C ALA A 78 -9.08 1.01 -9.42
N ALA A 79 -8.58 1.26 -10.64
CA ALA A 79 -7.58 2.29 -10.86
C ALA A 79 -8.30 3.63 -11.05
N GLU A 80 -7.95 4.63 -10.25
CA GLU A 80 -8.45 5.99 -10.41
C GLU A 80 -7.37 6.82 -11.12
N GLY A 81 -7.54 6.97 -12.43
CA GLY A 81 -6.55 7.63 -13.27
C GLY A 81 -5.23 6.85 -13.34
N GLU A 82 -4.11 7.58 -13.27
CA GLU A 82 -2.74 7.05 -13.27
C GLU A 82 -2.09 7.13 -11.88
N GLU A 83 -2.84 7.60 -10.88
CA GLU A 83 -2.28 8.08 -9.61
C GLU A 83 -2.70 7.25 -8.41
N ALA A 84 -3.79 6.51 -8.50
CA ALA A 84 -4.29 5.74 -7.37
C ALA A 84 -4.84 4.36 -7.75
N LEU A 85 -4.62 3.39 -6.86
CA LEU A 85 -5.29 2.10 -6.86
C LEU A 85 -6.21 2.03 -5.64
N VAL A 86 -7.51 1.89 -5.88
CA VAL A 86 -8.55 1.88 -4.85
C VAL A 86 -9.01 0.44 -4.60
N LEU A 87 -8.89 -0.01 -3.35
CA LEU A 87 -9.34 -1.32 -2.87
C LEU A 87 -10.57 -1.14 -1.99
N SER A 88 -11.67 -1.80 -2.32
CA SER A 88 -12.87 -1.84 -1.48
C SER A 88 -12.99 -3.21 -0.81
N PHE A 89 -13.25 -3.21 0.49
CA PHE A 89 -13.29 -4.42 1.32
C PHE A 89 -14.72 -4.83 1.69
N ASP A 90 -14.87 -6.07 2.16
CA ASP A 90 -16.17 -6.64 2.56
C ASP A 90 -16.83 -6.02 3.79
N ASN A 91 -16.11 -5.21 4.55
CA ASN A 91 -16.61 -4.40 5.64
C ASN A 91 -16.98 -2.96 5.22
N HIS A 92 -17.07 -2.70 3.91
CA HIS A 92 -17.33 -1.38 3.32
C HIS A 92 -16.21 -0.34 3.52
N GLU A 93 -15.05 -0.74 4.06
CA GLU A 93 -13.89 0.13 4.10
C GLU A 93 -13.24 0.24 2.72
N VAL A 94 -12.58 1.38 2.49
CA VAL A 94 -11.91 1.70 1.23
C VAL A 94 -10.49 2.15 1.51
N LEU A 95 -9.52 1.51 0.86
CA LEU A 95 -8.11 1.90 0.89
C LEU A 95 -7.71 2.46 -0.47
N ALA A 96 -7.34 3.73 -0.51
CA ALA A 96 -6.74 4.36 -1.67
C ALA A 96 -5.21 4.31 -1.55
N LEU A 97 -4.55 3.61 -2.47
CA LEU A 97 -3.10 3.50 -2.57
C LEU A 97 -2.62 4.53 -3.59
N LEU A 98 -1.98 5.60 -3.13
CA LEU A 98 -1.46 6.65 -4.00
C LEU A 98 -0.09 6.24 -4.54
N VAL A 99 0.05 6.20 -5.87
CA VAL A 99 1.28 5.85 -6.58
C VAL A 99 2.16 7.07 -6.83
N ALA A 100 1.57 8.27 -6.73
CA ALA A 100 2.25 9.55 -6.92
C ALA A 100 1.86 10.59 -5.85
N GLY A 101 1.74 10.16 -4.58
CA GLY A 101 1.29 11.01 -3.47
C GLY A 101 2.26 12.13 -3.05
N GLY A 102 3.47 12.18 -3.61
CA GLY A 102 4.51 13.18 -3.34
C GLY A 102 5.90 12.70 -3.75
N ALA A 103 6.95 13.51 -3.54
CA ALA A 103 8.33 13.21 -3.96
C ALA A 103 8.97 11.97 -3.30
N HIS A 104 8.24 11.28 -2.43
CA HIS A 104 8.82 10.43 -1.40
C HIS A 104 8.02 9.16 -1.06
N GLU A 105 6.78 9.01 -1.51
CA GLU A 105 6.02 7.77 -1.30
C GLU A 105 6.15 6.84 -2.51
N SER A 106 6.43 5.56 -2.29
CA SER A 106 6.46 4.54 -3.34
C SER A 106 5.58 3.34 -2.98
N LEU A 107 4.95 2.76 -4.00
CA LEU A 107 4.06 1.62 -3.89
C LEU A 107 4.66 0.44 -4.65
N ALA A 108 4.83 -0.71 -3.99
CA ALA A 108 5.21 -1.95 -4.65
C ALA A 108 4.16 -3.03 -4.39
N ILE A 109 3.69 -3.69 -5.46
CA ILE A 109 2.77 -4.84 -5.36
C ILE A 109 3.49 -6.07 -5.92
N THR A 110 3.65 -7.08 -5.08
CA THR A 110 4.29 -8.36 -5.42
C THR A 110 3.26 -9.48 -5.34
N HIS A 111 3.26 -10.40 -6.29
CA HIS A 111 2.45 -11.62 -6.27
C HIS A 111 3.34 -12.82 -6.60
N ARG A 112 3.42 -13.81 -5.69
CA ARG A 112 4.25 -15.01 -5.85
C ARG A 112 5.71 -14.68 -6.23
N ASN A 113 6.31 -13.73 -5.51
CA ASN A 113 7.68 -13.23 -5.71
C ASN A 113 7.94 -12.54 -7.07
N ARG A 114 6.89 -12.12 -7.78
CA ARG A 114 7.02 -11.29 -8.98
C ARG A 114 6.46 -9.89 -8.71
N ILE A 115 7.24 -8.88 -9.04
CA ILE A 115 6.78 -7.48 -8.97
C ILE A 115 5.75 -7.28 -10.09
N VAL A 116 4.55 -6.90 -9.70
CA VAL A 116 3.42 -6.61 -10.60
C VAL A 116 3.31 -5.11 -10.85
N ALA A 117 3.60 -4.29 -9.82
CA ALA A 117 3.66 -2.84 -9.95
C ALA A 117 4.68 -2.22 -8.99
N VAL A 118 5.26 -1.11 -9.44
CA VAL A 118 6.22 -0.21 -8.77
C VAL A 118 6.00 1.22 -9.21
#